data_AF-A0A9Q0FBE8-F1
#
_entry.id   AF-A0A9Q0FBE8-F1
#
_cell.length_a   1.000
_cell.length_b   1.000
_cell.length_c   1.000
_cell.angle_alpha   90.00
_cell.angle_beta   90.00
_cell.angle_gamma   90.00
#
_symmetry.space_group_name_H-M   'P 1'
#
loop_
_entity.id
_entity.type
_entity.pdbx_description
1 polymer ?
#
loop_
_entity_poly.entity_id
_entity_poly.type
_entity_poly.pdbx_seq_one_letter_code
_entity_poly.pdbx_strand_id
1 'polypeptide(L)'
;MIRKCCMNKSHMGGWTRVVIEKPFGKDLESSERLSTQIGELFEEPKIYRIDHYLGKELVQNMLVLHFANRFFLPLWNRDNIANVQISFREDFGTEGRGGYFDEYGIIHDIIQNHLLQVLCLVGMEKPVTFKPVSLKPEHIRDEKVKMCISIPVLTWVKLQVLQSVLPINDEEVVLGQYDGYKDDPTVPGNSNTPTFATVVLRIHNERWEGILRATFAAETLVTGDEMRLQLLMKQLSSNK
;
A
#
# COMPACT_ATOMS: atom_id res chain seq x y z
N MET A 1 18.13 14.10 -19.20
CA MET A 1 18.56 13.42 -20.45
C MET A 1 17.39 12.81 -21.22
N ILE A 2 16.63 11.89 -20.61
CA ILE A 2 15.51 11.17 -21.26
C ILE A 2 14.54 12.11 -21.99
N ARG A 3 14.00 13.12 -21.30
CA ARG A 3 13.04 14.09 -21.88
C ARG A 3 13.58 14.86 -23.08
N LYS A 4 14.89 15.14 -23.12
CA LYS A 4 15.53 15.94 -24.18
C LYS A 4 15.96 15.06 -25.37
N CYS A 5 16.42 13.85 -25.12
CA CYS A 5 17.15 13.05 -26.11
C CYS A 5 16.40 11.79 -26.56
N CYS A 6 15.50 11.24 -25.75
CA CYS A 6 15.00 9.87 -25.90
C CYS A 6 13.47 9.79 -26.03
N MET A 7 12.77 10.93 -26.14
CA MET A 7 11.32 10.94 -26.32
C MET A 7 10.96 10.44 -27.71
N ASN A 8 9.90 9.65 -27.81
CA ASN A 8 9.38 9.24 -29.11
C ASN A 8 8.92 10.47 -29.90
N LYS A 9 9.46 10.64 -31.11
CA LYS A 9 9.13 11.72 -32.06
C LYS A 9 8.28 11.24 -33.23
N SER A 10 7.90 9.96 -33.28
CA SER A 10 7.27 9.37 -34.46
C SER A 10 5.87 9.96 -34.68
N HIS A 11 5.63 10.44 -35.91
CA HIS A 11 4.32 10.91 -36.36
C HIS A 11 3.30 9.78 -36.56
N MET A 12 3.73 8.51 -36.46
CA MET A 12 2.92 7.31 -36.71
C MET A 12 2.29 6.70 -35.44
N GLY A 13 2.29 7.43 -34.33
CA GLY A 13 1.64 7.00 -33.08
C GLY A 13 2.52 6.07 -32.25
N GLY A 14 3.11 6.61 -31.19
CA GLY A 14 3.81 5.85 -30.17
C GLY A 14 3.83 6.60 -28.85
N TRP A 15 3.99 5.89 -27.74
CA TRP A 15 3.99 6.47 -26.40
C TRP A 15 5.35 6.34 -25.73
N THR A 16 5.63 7.26 -24.81
CA THR A 16 6.76 7.18 -23.88
C THR A 16 6.19 7.22 -22.46
N ARG A 17 6.54 6.21 -21.66
CA ARG A 17 6.19 6.11 -20.24
C ARG A 17 7.48 5.87 -19.46
N VAL A 18 7.56 6.44 -18.28
CA VAL A 18 8.69 6.30 -17.37
C VAL A 18 8.27 5.48 -16.16
N VAL A 19 9.14 4.55 -15.78
CA VAL A 19 8.96 3.68 -14.63
C VAL A 19 9.98 4.11 -13.58
N ILE A 20 9.51 4.37 -12.36
CA ILE A 20 10.33 4.93 -11.28
C ILE A 20 10.17 4.03 -10.05
N GLU A 21 11.29 3.59 -9.49
CA GLU A 21 11.35 2.77 -8.28
C GLU A 21 11.51 3.64 -7.03
N LYS A 22 11.15 3.07 -5.87
CA LYS A 22 11.42 3.69 -4.56
C LYS A 22 12.93 3.88 -4.34
N PRO A 23 13.38 4.89 -3.57
CA PRO A 23 12.61 5.77 -2.68
C PRO A 23 12.01 7.01 -3.38
N PHE A 24 10.79 7.39 -2.99
CA PHE A 24 10.08 8.58 -3.50
C PHE A 24 10.22 9.78 -2.55
N GLY A 25 11.45 10.09 -2.16
CA GLY A 25 11.75 10.99 -1.04
C GLY A 25 11.82 10.25 0.30
N LYS A 26 12.19 10.99 1.35
CA LYS A 26 12.34 10.50 2.73
C LYS A 26 11.38 11.17 3.72
N ASP A 27 10.70 12.20 3.27
CA ASP A 27 9.74 13.02 4.00
C ASP A 27 8.82 13.72 2.99
N LEU A 28 7.79 14.42 3.48
CA LEU A 28 6.84 15.14 2.62
C LEU A 28 7.55 16.13 1.69
N GLU A 29 8.43 16.98 2.24
CA GLU A 29 9.10 18.04 1.48
C GLU A 29 9.96 17.48 0.34
N SER A 30 10.78 16.46 0.63
CA SER A 30 11.62 15.82 -0.39
C SER A 30 10.80 15.06 -1.44
N SER A 31 9.66 14.46 -1.04
CA SER A 31 8.74 13.80 -1.95
C SER A 31 8.02 14.77 -2.88
N GLU A 32 7.57 15.91 -2.35
CA GLU A 32 6.95 16.99 -3.14
C GLU A 32 7.95 17.62 -4.11
N ARG A 33 9.20 17.84 -3.67
CA ARG A 33 10.28 18.34 -4.53
C ARG A 33 10.57 17.36 -5.67
N LEU A 34 10.72 16.07 -5.37
CA LEU A 34 10.93 15.04 -6.39
C LEU A 34 9.74 14.97 -7.36
N SER A 35 8.51 15.01 -6.84
CA SER A 35 7.29 14.97 -7.64
C SER A 35 7.17 16.17 -8.57
N THR A 36 7.51 17.37 -8.08
CA THR A 36 7.53 18.61 -8.87
C THR A 36 8.53 18.50 -10.01
N GLN A 37 9.77 18.08 -9.72
CA GLN A 37 10.83 17.91 -10.72
C GLN A 37 10.45 16.88 -11.80
N ILE A 38 9.79 15.78 -11.43
CA ILE A 38 9.30 14.80 -12.39
C ILE A 38 8.13 15.37 -13.21
N GLY A 39 7.21 16.09 -12.56
CA GLY A 39 6.04 16.72 -13.20
C GLY A 39 6.41 17.81 -14.22
N GLU A 40 7.54 18.49 -14.03
CA GLU A 40 8.10 19.42 -15.03
C GLU A 40 8.57 18.69 -16.31
N LEU A 41 8.89 17.41 -16.21
CA LEU A 41 9.46 16.62 -17.31
C LEU A 41 8.40 15.76 -18.02
N PHE A 42 7.48 15.17 -17.27
CA PHE A 42 6.49 14.22 -17.77
C PHE A 42 5.10 14.50 -17.20
N GLU A 43 4.07 14.32 -18.03
CA GLU A 43 2.67 14.34 -17.57
C GLU A 43 2.36 13.09 -16.75
N GLU A 44 1.48 13.21 -15.75
CA GLU A 44 1.13 12.14 -14.81
C GLU A 44 0.73 10.79 -15.47
N PRO A 45 -0.06 10.72 -16.57
CA PRO A 45 -0.38 9.44 -17.23
C PRO A 45 0.82 8.70 -17.83
N LYS A 46 1.96 9.36 -17.95
CA LYS A 46 3.23 8.80 -18.45
C LYS A 46 4.13 8.31 -17.32
N ILE A 47 3.79 8.57 -16.06
CA ILE A 47 4.62 8.25 -14.89
C ILE A 47 4.05 7.02 -14.20
N TYR A 48 4.89 5.99 -14.03
CA TYR A 48 4.55 4.75 -13.34
C TYR A 48 5.50 4.59 -12.15
N ARG A 49 5.00 4.92 -10.96
CA ARG A 49 5.72 4.72 -9.70
C ARG A 49 5.49 3.29 -9.25
N ILE A 50 6.55 2.50 -9.10
CA ILE A 50 6.44 1.11 -8.71
C ILE A 50 6.28 0.99 -7.20
N ASP A 51 5.25 0.26 -6.83
CA ASP A 51 5.18 -0.49 -5.59
C ASP A 51 4.96 -1.96 -5.99
N HIS A 52 5.98 -2.79 -5.82
CA HIS A 52 5.94 -4.17 -6.29
C HIS A 52 4.89 -5.03 -5.56
N TYR A 53 4.41 -4.61 -4.37
CA TYR A 53 3.32 -5.32 -3.67
C TYR A 53 2.00 -5.23 -4.41
N LEU A 54 1.75 -4.14 -5.15
CA LEU A 54 0.56 -4.04 -6.02
C LEU A 54 0.55 -5.09 -7.14
N GLY A 55 1.71 -5.68 -7.45
CA GLY A 55 1.85 -6.79 -8.39
C GLY A 55 1.54 -8.17 -7.79
N LYS A 56 1.49 -8.31 -6.46
CA LYS A 56 1.25 -9.61 -5.81
C LYS A 56 -0.21 -10.03 -5.96
N GLU A 57 -0.44 -11.32 -6.23
CA GLU A 57 -1.78 -11.86 -6.54
C GLU A 57 -2.81 -11.58 -5.43
N LEU A 58 -2.42 -11.72 -4.16
CA LEU A 58 -3.31 -11.45 -3.03
C LEU A 58 -3.81 -10.00 -3.02
N VAL A 59 -2.92 -9.05 -3.32
CA VAL A 59 -3.26 -7.62 -3.38
C VAL A 59 -4.17 -7.31 -4.56
N GLN A 60 -3.94 -7.94 -5.71
CA GLN A 60 -4.82 -7.79 -6.88
C GLN A 60 -6.21 -8.41 -6.64
N ASN A 61 -6.26 -9.56 -5.96
CA ASN A 61 -7.50 -10.26 -5.66
C ASN A 61 -8.37 -9.53 -4.63
N MET A 62 -7.84 -8.58 -3.86
CA MET A 62 -8.62 -7.77 -2.92
C MET A 62 -9.80 -7.05 -3.59
N LEU A 63 -9.59 -6.54 -4.80
CA LEU A 63 -10.65 -5.87 -5.56
C LEU A 63 -11.80 -6.81 -5.91
N VAL A 64 -11.45 -8.03 -6.33
CA VAL A 64 -12.41 -9.07 -6.67
C VAL A 64 -13.12 -9.57 -5.41
N LEU A 65 -12.37 -9.82 -4.33
CA LEU A 65 -12.90 -10.24 -3.03
C LEU A 65 -13.95 -9.25 -2.52
N HIS A 66 -13.59 -7.97 -2.47
CA HIS A 66 -14.42 -6.91 -1.91
C HIS A 66 -15.70 -6.69 -2.74
N PHE A 67 -15.61 -6.66 -4.08
CA PHE A 67 -16.69 -6.11 -4.89
C PHE A 67 -17.33 -7.08 -5.89
N ALA A 68 -16.69 -8.18 -6.25
CA ALA A 68 -17.30 -9.19 -7.13
C ALA A 68 -18.17 -10.19 -6.34
N ASN A 69 -18.10 -10.16 -5.00
CA ASN A 69 -18.80 -11.10 -4.14
C ASN A 69 -19.94 -10.41 -3.39
N ARG A 70 -21.17 -10.77 -3.73
CA ARG A 70 -22.38 -10.26 -3.06
C ARG A 70 -22.42 -10.57 -1.56
N PHE A 71 -21.74 -11.65 -1.16
CA PHE A 71 -21.65 -12.08 0.24
C PHE A 71 -20.82 -11.11 1.11
N PHE A 72 -19.69 -10.60 0.60
CA PHE A 72 -18.79 -9.75 1.37
C PHE A 72 -19.24 -8.29 1.43
N LEU A 73 -19.94 -7.79 0.41
CA LEU A 73 -20.41 -6.41 0.36
C LEU A 73 -21.14 -5.92 1.62
N PRO A 74 -22.15 -6.63 2.19
CA PRO A 74 -22.83 -6.18 3.39
C PRO A 74 -22.01 -6.34 4.68
N LEU A 75 -20.94 -7.14 4.65
CA LEU A 75 -20.06 -7.40 5.79
C LEU A 75 -18.85 -6.46 5.82
N TRP A 76 -18.57 -5.74 4.74
CA TRP A 76 -17.37 -4.90 4.60
C TRP A 76 -17.60 -3.46 5.06
N ASN A 77 -17.95 -3.31 6.33
CA ASN A 77 -18.23 -2.03 6.98
C ASN A 77 -17.98 -2.10 8.49
N ARG A 78 -18.09 -0.97 9.16
CA ARG A 78 -17.92 -0.83 10.62
C ARG A 78 -18.87 -1.70 11.44
N ASP A 79 -20.04 -2.05 10.93
CA ASP A 79 -21.05 -2.76 11.74
C ASP A 79 -20.67 -4.22 11.93
N ASN A 80 -19.83 -4.73 11.04
CA ASN A 80 -19.43 -6.13 11.01
C ASN A 80 -17.94 -6.31 11.30
N ILE A 81 -17.08 -5.38 10.89
CA ILE A 81 -15.62 -5.45 11.11
C ILE A 81 -15.26 -4.61 12.34
N ALA A 82 -14.60 -5.24 13.31
CA ALA A 82 -14.09 -4.61 14.52
C ALA A 82 -12.71 -3.96 14.30
N ASN A 83 -11.82 -4.64 13.58
CA ASN A 83 -10.44 -4.20 13.36
C ASN A 83 -9.86 -4.84 12.10
N VAL A 84 -8.97 -4.12 11.42
CA VAL A 84 -8.16 -4.63 10.31
C VAL A 84 -6.72 -4.76 10.80
N GLN A 85 -6.09 -5.91 10.56
CA GLN A 85 -4.67 -6.10 10.86
C GLN A 85 -3.93 -6.40 9.57
N ILE A 86 -2.88 -5.64 9.30
CA ILE A 86 -1.99 -5.85 8.16
C ILE A 86 -0.60 -6.07 8.74
N SER A 87 -0.10 -7.29 8.64
CA SER A 87 1.22 -7.64 9.16
C SER A 87 2.17 -8.03 8.04
N PHE A 88 3.42 -7.66 8.23
CA PHE A 88 4.55 -8.02 7.39
C PHE A 88 5.67 -8.57 8.27
N ARG A 89 6.21 -9.72 7.86
CA ARG A 89 7.30 -10.40 8.55
C ARG A 89 8.30 -10.89 7.52
N GLU A 90 9.57 -10.68 7.80
CA GLU A 90 10.69 -11.27 7.06
C GLU A 90 11.58 -12.08 7.99
N ASP A 91 12.13 -13.18 7.48
CA ASP A 91 13.00 -14.09 8.22
C ASP A 91 14.48 -13.76 8.11
N PHE A 92 14.83 -12.78 7.30
CA PHE A 92 16.17 -12.21 7.18
C PHE A 92 16.23 -10.80 7.78
N GLY A 93 17.44 -10.41 8.20
CA GLY A 93 17.73 -9.07 8.71
C GLY A 93 18.20 -8.16 7.57
N THR A 94 19.10 -7.22 7.86
CA THR A 94 19.63 -6.34 6.82
C THR A 94 20.68 -6.97 5.92
N GLU A 95 21.20 -8.16 6.24
CA GLU A 95 22.15 -8.93 5.42
C GLU A 95 23.33 -8.10 4.86
N GLY A 96 23.94 -7.25 5.70
CA GLY A 96 25.06 -6.37 5.31
C GLY A 96 24.64 -5.11 4.54
N ARG A 97 23.34 -4.87 4.39
CA ARG A 97 22.75 -3.61 3.91
C ARG A 97 22.30 -2.71 5.06
N GLY A 98 22.80 -2.95 6.28
CA GLY A 98 22.39 -2.24 7.50
C GLY A 98 22.49 -0.73 7.36
N GLY A 99 23.61 -0.21 6.85
CA GLY A 99 23.82 1.22 6.66
C GLY A 99 22.87 1.87 5.64
N TYR A 100 22.44 1.15 4.60
CA TYR A 100 21.42 1.66 3.68
C TYR A 100 20.05 1.66 4.35
N PHE A 101 19.70 0.58 5.06
CA PHE A 101 18.44 0.50 5.80
C PHE A 101 18.35 1.56 6.91
N ASP A 102 19.48 1.90 7.54
CA ASP A 102 19.57 2.87 8.65
C ASP A 102 19.09 4.28 8.25
N GLU A 103 19.20 4.65 6.97
CA GLU A 103 18.73 5.94 6.47
C GLU A 103 17.20 6.04 6.36
N TYR A 104 16.48 4.91 6.33
CA TYR A 104 15.05 4.84 6.05
C TYR A 104 14.24 4.20 7.18
N GLY A 105 14.70 3.06 7.69
CA GLY A 105 14.01 2.23 8.66
C GLY A 105 12.75 1.54 8.12
N ILE A 106 12.16 0.68 8.94
CA ILE A 106 11.03 -0.18 8.56
C ILE A 106 9.78 0.62 8.14
N ILE A 107 9.63 1.84 8.67
CA ILE A 107 8.46 2.69 8.40
C ILE A 107 8.46 3.13 6.94
N HIS A 108 9.58 3.65 6.43
CA HIS A 108 9.68 4.07 5.03
C HIS A 108 9.84 2.90 4.08
N ASP A 109 10.48 1.81 4.53
CA ASP A 109 10.74 0.69 3.65
C ASP A 109 9.48 -0.14 3.36
N ILE A 110 8.60 -0.33 4.37
CA ILE A 110 7.45 -1.23 4.28
C ILE A 110 6.11 -0.56 4.61
N ILE A 111 6.04 0.23 5.69
CA ILE A 111 4.74 0.72 6.19
C ILE A 111 4.16 1.78 5.27
N GLN A 112 4.94 2.81 4.94
CA GLN A 112 4.52 3.99 4.18
C GLN A 112 4.07 3.61 2.76
N ASN A 113 4.66 2.58 2.17
CA ASN A 113 4.35 2.11 0.82
C ASN A 113 3.41 0.89 0.85
N HIS A 114 3.92 -0.30 1.09
CA HIS A 114 3.27 -1.58 0.87
C HIS A 114 2.03 -1.76 1.75
N LEU A 115 2.15 -1.52 3.06
CA LEU A 115 1.01 -1.71 3.97
C LEU A 115 -0.06 -0.64 3.75
N LEU A 116 0.36 0.59 3.52
CA LEU A 116 -0.56 1.69 3.25
C LEU A 116 -1.32 1.49 1.94
N GLN A 117 -0.69 0.94 0.90
CA GLN A 117 -1.37 0.56 -0.35
C GLN A 117 -2.45 -0.50 -0.12
N VAL A 118 -2.16 -1.53 0.68
CA VAL A 118 -3.16 -2.57 1.02
C VAL A 118 -4.28 -1.98 1.88
N LEU A 119 -3.97 -1.12 2.85
CA LEU A 119 -4.98 -0.42 3.64
C LEU A 119 -5.92 0.40 2.76
N CYS A 120 -5.41 1.09 1.74
CA CYS A 120 -6.25 1.84 0.82
C CYS A 120 -7.22 0.92 0.05
N LEU A 121 -6.79 -0.28 -0.34
CA LEU A 121 -7.66 -1.25 -1.01
C LEU A 121 -8.74 -1.82 -0.08
N VAL A 122 -8.43 -1.95 1.22
CA VAL A 122 -9.39 -2.39 2.25
C VAL A 122 -10.39 -1.27 2.59
N GLY A 123 -9.90 -0.04 2.75
CA GLY A 123 -10.65 1.09 3.28
C GLY A 123 -11.48 1.86 2.25
N MET A 124 -11.23 1.65 0.95
CA MET A 124 -11.87 2.42 -0.12
C MET A 124 -13.35 2.08 -0.32
N GLU A 125 -14.08 3.07 -0.81
CA GLU A 125 -15.44 2.88 -1.31
C GLU A 125 -15.48 2.11 -2.63
N LYS A 126 -16.68 1.60 -2.97
CA LYS A 126 -16.91 1.01 -4.29
C LYS A 126 -16.74 2.10 -5.37
N PRO A 127 -15.80 1.95 -6.31
CA PRO A 127 -15.61 2.95 -7.35
C PRO A 127 -16.79 3.03 -8.32
N VAL A 128 -17.15 4.25 -8.73
CA VAL A 128 -18.36 4.58 -9.51
C VAL A 128 -18.34 3.97 -10.93
N THR A 129 -17.16 3.82 -11.52
CA THR A 129 -16.98 3.19 -12.85
C THR A 129 -16.47 1.75 -12.70
N PHE A 130 -17.38 0.90 -12.24
CA PHE A 130 -17.19 -0.54 -12.14
C PHE A 130 -17.68 -1.21 -13.44
N LYS A 131 -16.80 -1.33 -14.45
CA LYS A 131 -17.17 -2.02 -15.70
C LYS A 131 -16.58 -3.44 -15.71
N PRO A 132 -17.40 -4.50 -15.86
CA PRO A 132 -16.87 -5.81 -16.18
C PRO A 132 -16.16 -5.74 -17.55
N VAL A 133 -15.02 -6.40 -17.68
CA VAL A 133 -14.38 -6.59 -18.98
C VAL A 133 -15.34 -7.44 -19.84
N SER A 134 -15.59 -6.95 -21.05
CA SER A 134 -16.41 -7.48 -22.14
C SER A 134 -16.89 -8.95 -22.01
N LEU A 135 -18.19 -9.14 -21.71
CA LEU A 135 -18.90 -10.44 -21.80
C LEU A 135 -19.19 -10.83 -23.26
N LYS A 136 -18.17 -10.96 -24.11
CA LYS A 136 -18.36 -11.53 -25.46
C LYS A 136 -18.32 -13.06 -25.38
N PRO A 137 -19.19 -13.80 -26.09
CA PRO A 137 -19.25 -15.28 -26.04
C PRO A 137 -17.91 -15.98 -26.33
N GLU A 138 -17.08 -15.38 -27.18
CA GLU A 138 -15.72 -15.88 -27.48
C GLU A 138 -14.70 -15.74 -26.33
N HIS A 139 -14.98 -14.95 -25.30
CA HIS A 139 -14.11 -14.72 -24.14
C HIS A 139 -14.50 -15.54 -22.90
N ILE A 140 -15.68 -16.16 -22.89
CA ILE A 140 -16.23 -16.88 -21.72
C ILE A 140 -15.43 -18.13 -21.36
N ARG A 141 -14.65 -18.70 -22.30
CA ARG A 141 -13.88 -19.93 -22.07
C ARG A 141 -12.58 -19.72 -21.28
N ASP A 142 -12.03 -18.49 -21.26
CA ASP A 142 -10.75 -18.17 -20.59
C ASP A 142 -10.87 -17.06 -19.52
N GLU A 143 -12.02 -16.40 -19.37
CA GLU A 143 -12.15 -15.27 -18.46
C GLU A 143 -12.53 -15.69 -17.03
N LYS A 144 -11.49 -15.94 -16.21
CA LYS A 144 -11.52 -15.43 -14.83
C LYS A 144 -11.98 -13.98 -14.92
N VAL A 145 -13.09 -13.63 -14.27
CA VAL A 145 -13.67 -12.27 -14.26
C VAL A 145 -12.56 -11.24 -14.00
N LYS A 146 -12.05 -10.63 -15.07
CA LYS A 146 -11.05 -9.57 -14.96
C LYS A 146 -11.82 -8.31 -14.66
N MET A 147 -11.70 -7.86 -13.42
CA MET A 147 -12.29 -6.64 -12.97
C MET A 147 -11.32 -5.50 -13.26
N CYS A 148 -11.67 -4.60 -14.18
CA CYS A 148 -10.83 -3.46 -14.53
C CYS A 148 -11.39 -2.19 -13.91
N ILE A 149 -10.63 -1.60 -12.99
CA ILE A 149 -10.84 -0.23 -12.50
C ILE A 149 -9.81 0.65 -13.20
N SER A 150 -10.24 1.80 -13.72
CA SER A 150 -9.30 2.73 -14.36
C SER A 150 -8.33 3.31 -13.32
N ILE A 151 -7.07 3.52 -13.72
CA ILE A 151 -6.03 4.08 -12.83
C ILE A 151 -6.49 5.40 -12.18
N PRO A 152 -7.09 6.39 -12.89
CA PRO A 152 -7.51 7.63 -12.26
C PRO A 152 -8.53 7.43 -11.14
N VAL A 153 -9.46 6.50 -11.32
CA VAL A 153 -10.50 6.18 -10.34
C VAL A 153 -9.89 5.48 -9.13
N LEU A 154 -8.98 4.53 -9.36
CA LEU A 154 -8.26 3.85 -8.27
C LEU A 154 -7.42 4.85 -7.46
N THR A 155 -6.71 5.78 -8.13
CA THR A 155 -5.97 6.85 -7.45
C THR A 155 -6.89 7.71 -6.59
N TRP A 156 -8.04 8.11 -7.12
CA TRP A 156 -9.00 8.95 -6.40
C TRP A 156 -9.53 8.29 -5.12
N VAL A 157 -9.97 7.03 -5.20
CA VAL A 157 -10.52 6.34 -4.02
C VAL A 157 -9.45 6.05 -2.97
N LYS A 158 -8.20 5.80 -3.39
CA LYS A 158 -7.07 5.68 -2.46
C LYS A 158 -6.81 7.00 -1.74
N LEU A 159 -6.81 8.13 -2.47
CA LEU A 159 -6.64 9.47 -1.87
C LEU A 159 -7.72 9.78 -0.84
N GLN A 160 -8.98 9.42 -1.09
CA GLN A 160 -10.06 9.60 -0.12
C GLN A 160 -9.79 8.85 1.19
N VAL A 161 -9.29 7.61 1.12
CA VAL A 161 -8.89 6.85 2.31
C VAL A 161 -7.78 7.57 3.07
N LEU A 162 -6.72 7.98 2.37
CA LEU A 162 -5.57 8.65 2.98
C LEU A 162 -5.94 9.98 3.63
N GLN A 163 -6.79 10.79 2.99
CA GLN A 163 -7.29 12.05 3.54
C GLN A 163 -8.21 11.85 4.75
N SER A 164 -8.76 10.65 4.90
CA SER A 164 -9.62 10.27 6.02
C SER A 164 -8.84 9.68 7.20
N VAL A 165 -7.51 9.53 7.10
CA VAL A 165 -6.66 9.05 8.20
C VAL A 165 -6.54 10.16 9.25
N LEU A 166 -6.91 9.84 10.50
CA LEU A 166 -6.75 10.74 11.64
C LEU A 166 -5.28 10.83 12.08
N PRO A 167 -4.87 11.95 12.71
CA PRO A 167 -3.53 12.07 13.31
C PRO A 167 -3.23 10.91 14.26
N ILE A 168 -1.99 10.43 14.21
CA ILE A 168 -1.48 9.32 15.02
C ILE A 168 -0.96 9.89 16.34
N ASN A 169 -1.29 9.24 17.46
CA ASN A 169 -0.74 9.58 18.78
C ASN A 169 0.43 8.67 19.16
N ASP A 170 1.30 9.13 20.07
CA ASP A 170 2.47 8.34 20.50
C ASP A 170 2.07 6.98 21.12
N GLU A 171 0.93 6.91 21.81
CA GLU A 171 0.38 5.65 22.38
C GLU A 171 -0.06 4.63 21.32
N GLU A 172 -0.20 5.06 20.07
CA GLU A 172 -0.63 4.26 18.93
C GLU A 172 0.54 3.72 18.11
N VAL A 173 1.77 4.02 18.55
CA VAL A 173 3.01 3.61 17.89
C VAL A 173 3.89 2.85 18.87
N VAL A 174 4.35 1.68 18.45
CA VAL A 174 5.40 0.94 19.14
C VAL A 174 6.54 0.77 18.15
N LEU A 175 7.73 1.20 18.54
CA LEU A 175 8.95 1.03 17.76
C LEU A 175 9.89 0.07 18.49
N GLY A 176 10.61 -0.73 17.71
CA GLY A 176 11.61 -1.65 18.23
C GLY A 176 12.80 -1.76 17.28
N GLN A 177 13.91 -2.19 17.84
CA GLN A 177 15.12 -2.55 17.11
C GLN A 177 15.54 -3.94 17.58
N TYR A 178 15.77 -4.87 16.66
CA TYR A 178 16.16 -6.23 17.03
C TYR A 178 17.59 -6.25 17.59
N ASP A 179 17.86 -7.23 18.45
CA ASP A 179 19.18 -7.44 19.03
C ASP A 179 20.20 -7.82 17.95
N GLY A 180 21.35 -7.14 17.93
CA GLY A 180 22.41 -7.36 16.97
C GLY A 180 22.32 -6.51 15.69
N TYR A 181 21.31 -5.63 15.54
CA TYR A 181 21.27 -4.68 14.41
C TYR A 181 22.53 -3.80 14.33
N LYS A 182 23.02 -3.37 15.50
CA LYS A 182 24.24 -2.54 15.63
C LYS A 182 25.54 -3.33 15.52
N ASP A 183 25.47 -4.65 15.44
CA ASP A 183 26.66 -5.48 15.22
C ASP A 183 27.07 -5.49 13.74
N ASP A 184 26.17 -5.06 12.84
CA ASP A 184 26.51 -4.80 11.44
C ASP A 184 27.48 -3.59 11.39
N PRO A 185 28.72 -3.76 10.87
CA PRO A 185 29.73 -2.70 10.85
C PRO A 185 29.33 -1.50 9.98
N THR A 186 28.30 -1.64 9.14
CA THR A 186 27.74 -0.55 8.32
C THR A 186 26.73 0.31 9.09
N VAL A 187 26.29 -0.12 10.28
CA VAL A 187 25.32 0.60 11.12
C VAL A 187 26.04 1.43 12.18
N PRO A 188 25.68 2.71 12.37
CA PRO A 188 26.21 3.52 13.46
C PRO A 188 25.86 2.90 14.83
N GLY A 189 26.84 2.80 15.74
CA GLY A 189 26.62 2.23 17.08
C GLY A 189 25.59 2.99 17.94
N ASN A 190 25.30 4.25 17.59
CA ASN A 190 24.27 5.08 18.22
C ASN A 190 22.95 5.12 17.43
N SER A 191 22.78 4.26 16.42
CA SER A 191 21.54 4.18 15.62
C SER A 191 20.31 3.99 16.51
N ASN A 192 19.24 4.69 16.17
CA ASN A 192 17.91 4.53 16.76
C ASN A 192 16.89 4.11 15.69
N THR A 193 17.35 3.53 14.59
CA THR A 193 16.50 3.18 13.46
C THR A 193 15.59 2.00 13.82
N PRO A 194 14.26 2.14 13.68
CA PRO A 194 13.34 1.06 13.97
C PRO A 194 13.45 -0.04 12.89
N THR A 195 13.74 -1.26 13.34
CA THR A 195 13.62 -2.48 12.51
C THR A 195 12.28 -3.17 12.72
N PHE A 196 11.56 -2.78 13.77
CA PHE A 196 10.20 -3.18 14.09
C PHE A 196 9.33 -1.94 14.29
N ALA A 197 8.10 -1.99 13.78
CA ALA A 197 7.10 -0.99 14.09
C ALA A 197 5.68 -1.58 14.10
N THR A 198 4.91 -1.20 15.12
CA THR A 198 3.46 -1.35 15.15
C THR A 198 2.82 0.03 15.13
N VAL A 199 1.85 0.26 14.24
CA VAL A 199 1.15 1.55 14.11
C VAL A 199 -0.35 1.30 14.04
N VAL A 200 -1.12 2.04 14.84
CA VAL A 200 -2.59 2.05 14.74
C VAL A 200 -3.03 3.27 13.92
N LEU A 201 -3.66 3.01 12.77
CA LEU A 201 -4.30 4.02 11.95
C LEU A 201 -5.81 4.02 12.15
N ARG A 202 -6.40 5.20 12.01
CA ARG A 202 -7.82 5.44 12.21
C ARG A 202 -8.40 6.12 10.98
N ILE A 203 -9.26 5.44 10.23
CA ILE A 203 -9.88 6.00 9.00
C ILE A 203 -11.31 6.43 9.31
N HIS A 204 -11.60 7.72 9.13
CA HIS A 204 -12.91 8.31 9.35
C HIS A 204 -13.56 8.73 8.01
N ASN A 205 -14.36 7.82 7.43
CA ASN A 205 -15.15 8.07 6.24
C ASN A 205 -16.57 7.46 6.38
N GLU A 206 -17.40 7.61 5.35
CA GLU A 206 -18.81 7.18 5.36
C GLU A 206 -18.98 5.67 5.63
N ARG A 207 -18.24 4.77 4.97
CA ARG A 207 -18.32 3.33 5.24
C ARG A 207 -17.92 2.92 6.65
N TRP A 208 -17.00 3.67 7.24
CA TRP A 208 -16.45 3.34 8.54
C TRP A 208 -17.08 4.11 9.70
N GLU A 209 -17.88 5.16 9.43
CA GLU A 209 -18.81 5.97 10.27
C GLU A 209 -18.55 5.99 11.80
N GLY A 210 -17.31 5.88 12.22
CA GLY A 210 -16.97 5.44 13.58
C GLY A 210 -15.55 4.92 13.73
N ILE A 211 -14.69 5.26 12.75
CA ILE A 211 -13.26 4.99 12.70
C ILE A 211 -12.93 3.51 12.47
N LEU A 212 -12.48 3.18 11.26
CA LEU A 212 -11.78 1.91 11.04
C LEU A 212 -10.45 1.98 11.77
N ARG A 213 -10.28 1.09 12.76
CA ARG A 213 -8.97 0.82 13.34
C ARG A 213 -8.22 -0.15 12.42
N ALA A 214 -7.07 0.26 11.92
CA ALA A 214 -6.13 -0.57 11.20
C ALA A 214 -4.84 -0.68 12.00
N THR A 215 -4.36 -1.89 12.26
CA THR A 215 -3.09 -2.12 12.94
C THR A 215 -2.08 -2.63 11.92
N PHE A 216 -0.98 -1.91 11.78
CA PHE A 216 0.18 -2.34 11.04
C PHE A 216 1.18 -2.97 11.98
N ALA A 217 1.81 -4.06 11.57
CA ALA A 217 2.96 -4.63 12.24
C ALA A 217 3.99 -5.03 11.19
N ALA A 218 5.21 -4.51 11.28
CA ALA A 218 6.30 -4.86 10.40
C ALA A 218 7.50 -5.27 11.24
N GLU A 219 8.06 -6.44 10.97
CA GLU A 219 9.18 -7.02 11.73
C GLU A 219 10.11 -7.81 10.80
N THR A 220 11.40 -7.81 11.12
CA THR A 220 12.44 -8.59 10.45
C THR A 220 13.05 -9.58 11.44
N LEU A 221 13.76 -10.61 10.95
CA LEU A 221 14.31 -11.73 11.74
C LEU A 221 13.26 -12.58 12.47
N VAL A 222 12.05 -12.71 11.91
CA VAL A 222 10.99 -13.59 12.44
C VAL A 222 10.82 -14.79 11.52
N THR A 223 10.60 -15.98 12.07
CA THR A 223 10.49 -17.20 11.26
C THR A 223 9.35 -17.10 10.23
N GLY A 224 9.72 -17.18 8.95
CA GLY A 224 8.84 -17.13 7.79
C GLY A 224 8.64 -15.73 7.19
N ASP A 225 8.84 -15.63 5.87
CA ASP A 225 8.39 -14.49 5.07
C ASP A 225 6.85 -14.56 4.90
N GLU A 226 6.16 -13.58 5.48
CA GLU A 226 4.71 -13.51 5.42
C GLU A 226 4.19 -12.06 5.37
N MET A 227 3.32 -11.80 4.39
CA MET A 227 2.37 -10.70 4.45
C MET A 227 0.96 -11.23 4.68
N ARG A 228 0.30 -10.74 5.73
CA ARG A 228 -1.05 -11.18 6.13
C ARG A 228 -1.99 -10.00 6.28
N LEU A 229 -3.19 -10.15 5.72
CA LEU A 229 -4.34 -9.30 5.98
C LEU A 229 -5.37 -10.09 6.79
N GLN A 230 -5.77 -9.57 7.95
CA GLN A 230 -6.79 -10.17 8.80
C GLN A 230 -7.90 -9.17 9.11
N LEU A 231 -9.14 -9.58 8.86
CA LEU A 231 -10.34 -8.83 9.21
C LEU A 231 -10.95 -9.47 10.45
N LEU A 232 -10.92 -8.76 11.57
CA LEU A 232 -11.54 -9.22 12.80
C LEU A 232 -13.00 -8.79 12.80
N MET A 233 -13.90 -9.76 12.73
CA MET A 233 -15.34 -9.51 12.77
C MET A 233 -15.80 -9.24 14.21
N LYS A 234 -16.80 -8.38 14.39
CA LYS A 234 -17.43 -8.16 15.71
C LYS A 234 -18.10 -9.46 16.16
N GLN A 235 -18.03 -9.73 17.47
CA GLN A 235 -18.82 -10.81 18.05
C GLN A 235 -20.30 -10.46 17.90
N LEU A 236 -21.10 -11.44 17.50
CA LEU A 236 -22.56 -11.31 17.55
C LEU A 236 -22.94 -11.04 19.00
N SER A 237 -23.67 -9.95 19.25
CA SER A 237 -24.25 -9.70 20.55
C SER A 237 -25.16 -10.87 20.88
N SER A 238 -24.75 -11.68 21.86
CA SER A 238 -25.65 -12.63 22.51
C SER A 238 -26.71 -11.80 23.23
N ASN A 239 -27.84 -11.58 22.58
CA ASN A 239 -29.04 -11.15 23.30
C ASN A 239 -29.42 -12.32 24.22
N LYS A 240 -29.08 -12.19 25.49
CA LYS A 240 -29.80 -12.85 26.58
C LYS A 240 -31.03 -12.05 26.93
#